data_AF-A0A8S3IXD2-F1
#
_entry.id   AF-A0A8S3IXD2-F1
#
_cell.length_a   1.000
_cell.length_b   1.000
_cell.length_c   1.000
_cell.angle_alpha   90.00
_cell.angle_beta   90.00
_cell.angle_gamma   90.00
#
_symmetry.space_group_name_H-M   'P 1'
#
loop_
_entity.id
_entity.type
_entity.pdbx_description
1 polymer ?
#
loop_
_entity_poly.entity_id
_entity_poly.type
_entity_poly.pdbx_seq_one_letter_code
_entity_poly.pdbx_strand_id
1 'polypeptide(L)'
;ARTVQRRRIDPLVSFASLLESILNELRDMPEATMFLSPVNSRSYPAYYEIIKNPMDLQKIRQRVLAHSYENREGFLNDIRQLVDNSRQFNGEYDQITRDAQTIFAACFQKFAANEDKLMKLEKTINPLLDDDLLVAISYLFERILSEHLMNVENS
;
A
#
# COMPACT_ATOMS: atom_id res chain seq x y z
N ALA A 1 -15.14 36.91 22.93
CA ALA A 1 -15.29 35.68 22.11
C ALA A 1 -13.95 34.97 22.07
N ARG A 2 -13.82 33.78 22.68
CA ARG A 2 -12.60 32.96 22.59
C ARG A 2 -12.72 32.13 21.31
N THR A 3 -12.02 32.55 20.26
CA THR A 3 -11.83 31.73 19.06
C THR A 3 -11.03 30.50 19.46
N VAL A 4 -11.70 29.34 19.49
CA VAL A 4 -11.05 28.04 19.63
C VAL A 4 -10.18 27.86 18.38
N GLN A 5 -8.89 28.18 18.51
CA GLN A 5 -7.88 27.84 17.53
C GLN A 5 -7.87 26.32 17.44
N ARG A 6 -8.55 25.76 16.43
CA ARG A 6 -8.49 24.33 16.11
C ARG A 6 -7.01 23.98 16.05
N ARG A 7 -6.54 23.14 16.98
CA ARG A 7 -5.16 22.63 16.98
C ARG A 7 -4.92 22.07 15.58
N ARG A 8 -3.93 22.60 14.85
CA ARG A 8 -3.55 22.04 13.55
C ARG A 8 -3.16 20.58 13.81
N ILE A 9 -3.89 19.65 13.20
CA ILE A 9 -3.54 18.24 13.27
C ILE A 9 -2.21 18.09 12.52
N ASP A 10 -1.27 17.36 13.11
CA ASP A 10 0.01 17.07 12.50
C ASP A 10 -0.21 16.43 11.12
N PRO A 11 0.44 16.92 10.05
CA PRO A 11 0.27 16.37 8.70
C PRO A 11 0.65 14.89 8.61
N LEU A 12 1.64 14.41 9.39
CA LEU A 12 1.99 12.99 9.46
C LEU A 12 0.87 12.15 10.08
N VAL A 13 0.19 12.68 11.10
CA VAL A 13 -0.96 12.01 11.71
C VAL A 13 -2.12 11.94 10.72
N SER A 14 -2.38 13.03 10.00
CA SER A 14 -3.43 13.07 8.98
C SER A 14 -3.14 12.13 7.81
N PHE A 15 -1.88 12.02 7.42
CA PHE A 15 -1.41 11.08 6.40
C PHE A 15 -1.54 9.63 6.85
N ALA A 16 -1.09 9.31 8.06
CA ALA A 16 -1.25 7.97 8.64
C ALA A 16 -2.74 7.57 8.77
N SER A 17 -3.63 8.49 9.17
CA SER A 17 -5.07 8.20 9.21
C SER A 17 -5.65 7.91 7.82
N LEU A 18 -5.15 8.57 6.77
CA LEU A 18 -5.56 8.27 5.40
C LEU A 18 -5.06 6.90 4.95
N LEU A 19 -3.79 6.59 5.20
CA LEU A 19 -3.23 5.26 4.92
C LEU A 19 -3.94 4.15 5.71
N GLU A 20 -4.32 4.41 6.96
CA GLU A 20 -5.07 3.45 7.79
C GLU A 20 -6.46 3.19 7.20
N SER A 21 -7.16 4.24 6.72
CA SER A 21 -8.45 4.08 6.05
C SER A 21 -8.33 3.17 4.82
N ILE A 22 -7.34 3.44 3.97
CA ILE A 22 -7.09 2.64 2.75
C ILE A 22 -6.73 1.21 3.15
N LEU A 23 -5.85 1.02 4.13
CA LEU A 23 -5.46 -0.30 4.61
C LEU A 23 -6.64 -1.11 5.17
N ASN A 24 -7.58 -0.47 5.86
CA ASN A 24 -8.76 -1.16 6.37
C ASN A 24 -9.63 -1.66 5.21
N GLU A 25 -9.85 -0.85 4.18
CA GLU A 25 -10.56 -1.29 2.97
C GLU A 25 -9.86 -2.47 2.29
N LEU A 26 -8.52 -2.47 2.22
CA LEU A 26 -7.75 -3.60 1.69
C LEU A 26 -7.90 -4.87 2.55
N ARG A 27 -7.93 -4.73 3.87
CA ARG A 27 -8.07 -5.85 4.81
C ARG A 27 -9.46 -6.48 4.78
N ASP A 28 -10.49 -5.71 4.41
CA ASP A 28 -11.87 -6.19 4.30
C ASP A 28 -12.14 -6.96 3.00
N MET A 29 -11.18 -6.96 2.05
CA MET A 29 -11.27 -7.73 0.82
C MET A 29 -11.20 -9.25 1.08
N PRO A 30 -12.01 -10.08 0.41
CA PRO A 30 -11.90 -11.55 0.51
C PRO A 30 -10.49 -12.08 0.22
N GLU A 31 -9.81 -11.47 -0.77
CA GLU A 31 -8.46 -11.79 -1.23
C GLU A 31 -7.40 -11.56 -0.15
N ALA A 32 -7.68 -10.71 0.85
CA ALA A 32 -6.74 -10.38 1.92
C ALA A 32 -6.52 -11.51 2.92
N THR A 33 -7.37 -12.55 2.92
CA THR A 33 -7.41 -13.60 3.95
C THR A 33 -6.02 -14.20 4.24
N MET A 34 -5.24 -14.54 3.22
CA MET A 34 -3.90 -15.14 3.37
C MET A 34 -2.81 -14.15 3.80
N PHE A 35 -3.10 -12.85 3.80
CA PHE A 35 -2.16 -11.76 4.06
C PHE A 35 -2.49 -10.97 5.33
N LEU A 36 -3.58 -11.30 6.04
CA LEU A 36 -4.00 -10.58 7.25
C LEU A 36 -2.99 -10.63 8.40
N SER A 37 -2.18 -11.69 8.46
CA SER A 37 -1.20 -11.98 9.53
C SER A 37 0.05 -12.64 8.93
N PRO A 38 1.20 -12.63 9.65
CA PRO A 38 2.41 -13.30 9.19
C PRO A 38 2.19 -14.79 8.91
N VAL A 39 2.88 -15.33 7.89
CA VAL A 39 2.84 -16.76 7.55
C VAL A 39 3.31 -17.60 8.74
N ASN A 40 2.56 -18.64 9.09
CA ASN A 40 2.93 -19.49 10.22
C ASN A 40 4.13 -20.40 9.86
N SER A 41 5.26 -20.20 10.52
CA SER A 41 6.49 -20.98 10.27
C SER A 41 6.40 -22.46 10.65
N ARG A 42 5.47 -22.85 11.53
CA ARG A 42 5.25 -24.27 11.85
C ARG A 42 4.49 -24.97 10.73
N SER A 43 3.53 -24.28 10.13
CA SER A 43 2.75 -24.80 8.99
C SER A 43 3.55 -24.75 7.68
N TYR A 44 4.41 -23.74 7.52
CA TYR A 44 5.23 -23.54 6.32
C TYR A 44 6.72 -23.33 6.69
N PRO A 45 7.45 -24.39 7.07
CA PRO A 45 8.84 -24.26 7.55
C PRO A 45 9.79 -23.61 6.53
N ALA A 46 9.63 -23.94 5.24
CA ALA A 46 10.49 -23.41 4.17
C ALA A 46 10.23 -21.93 3.84
N TYR A 47 9.12 -21.33 4.32
CA TYR A 47 8.74 -19.98 3.93
C TYR A 47 9.83 -18.96 4.27
N TYR A 48 10.34 -18.99 5.50
CA TYR A 48 11.37 -18.05 5.97
C TYR A 48 12.79 -18.41 5.51
N GLU A 49 12.97 -19.58 4.89
CA GLU A 49 14.22 -19.94 4.21
C GLU A 49 14.27 -19.33 2.81
N ILE A 50 13.13 -19.28 2.13
CA ILE A 50 12.98 -18.74 0.77
C ILE A 50 12.79 -17.21 0.81
N ILE A 51 11.85 -16.73 1.62
CA ILE A 51 11.41 -15.34 1.66
C ILE A 51 12.27 -14.53 2.65
N LYS A 52 13.06 -13.60 2.10
CA LYS A 52 14.01 -12.79 2.87
C LYS A 52 13.39 -11.58 3.55
N ASN A 53 12.34 -11.01 2.95
CA ASN A 53 11.63 -9.85 3.47
C ASN A 53 10.14 -10.15 3.67
N PRO A 54 9.76 -10.94 4.70
CA PRO A 54 8.36 -11.23 4.99
C PRO A 54 7.56 -9.95 5.24
N MET A 55 6.36 -9.92 4.66
CA MET A 55 5.41 -8.82 4.78
C MET A 55 3.98 -9.37 4.89
N ASP A 56 3.14 -8.64 5.62
CA ASP A 56 1.74 -8.95 5.86
C ASP A 56 0.99 -7.65 6.25
N LEU A 57 -0.34 -7.66 6.16
CA LEU A 57 -1.18 -6.49 6.42
C LEU A 57 -1.21 -6.08 7.90
N GLN A 58 -0.82 -6.95 8.84
CA GLN A 58 -0.66 -6.58 10.25
C GLN A 58 0.63 -5.78 10.45
N LYS A 59 1.73 -6.18 9.84
CA LYS A 59 3.01 -5.46 9.85
C LYS A 59 2.89 -4.08 9.19
N ILE A 60 2.20 -4.00 8.04
CA ILE A 60 1.90 -2.71 7.38
C ILE A 60 1.09 -1.82 8.31
N ARG A 61 0.06 -2.36 8.98
CA ARG A 61 -0.73 -1.60 9.97
C ARG A 61 0.13 -1.05 11.11
N GLN A 62 1.06 -1.85 11.64
CA GLN A 62 1.98 -1.41 12.67
C GLN A 62 2.85 -0.23 12.20
N ARG A 63 3.33 -0.26 10.95
CA ARG A 63 4.11 0.84 10.35
C ARG A 63 3.28 2.10 10.12
N VAL A 64 2.01 1.96 9.72
CA VAL A 64 1.07 3.10 9.63
C VAL A 64 0.88 3.76 11.00
N LEU A 65 0.59 2.97 12.03
CA LEU A 65 0.37 3.47 13.40
C LEU A 65 1.63 4.07 14.01
N ALA A 66 2.81 3.62 13.59
CA ALA A 66 4.10 4.18 13.97
C ALA A 66 4.51 5.40 13.12
N HIS A 67 3.62 5.93 12.27
CA HIS A 67 3.89 7.06 11.36
C HIS A 67 5.16 6.86 10.51
N SER A 68 5.47 5.61 10.14
CA SER A 68 6.74 5.24 9.48
C SER A 68 6.76 5.49 7.97
N TYR A 69 5.67 6.00 7.39
CA TYR A 69 5.59 6.31 5.96
C TYR A 69 5.52 7.83 5.79
N GLU A 70 6.55 8.40 5.19
CA GLU A 70 6.63 9.85 4.89
C GLU A 70 5.93 10.20 3.56
N ASN A 71 5.74 9.20 2.71
CA ASN A 71 5.06 9.30 1.43
C ASN A 71 4.37 7.97 1.09
N ARG A 72 3.59 7.98 0.01
CA ARG A 72 2.79 6.84 -0.42
C ARG A 72 3.63 5.71 -1.04
N GLU A 73 4.83 6.02 -1.53
CA GLU A 73 5.73 5.04 -2.15
C GLU A 73 6.17 3.99 -1.14
N GLY A 74 6.51 4.40 0.09
CA GLY A 74 6.87 3.47 1.16
C GLY A 74 5.75 2.47 1.49
N PHE A 75 4.50 2.93 1.51
CA PHE A 75 3.33 2.07 1.72
C PHE A 75 3.11 1.12 0.54
N LEU A 76 3.17 1.63 -0.69
CA LEU A 76 3.02 0.82 -1.91
C LEU A 76 4.09 -0.26 -2.04
N ASN A 77 5.33 0.04 -1.65
CA ASN A 77 6.41 -0.93 -1.69
C ASN A 77 6.16 -2.10 -0.73
N ASP A 78 5.61 -1.85 0.45
CA ASP A 78 5.23 -2.93 1.36
C ASP A 78 4.04 -3.76 0.83
N ILE A 79 3.04 -3.13 0.18
CA ILE A 79 1.95 -3.89 -0.47
C ILE A 79 2.49 -4.71 -1.65
N ARG A 80 3.39 -4.15 -2.47
CA ARG A 80 4.07 -4.87 -3.55
C ARG A 80 4.87 -6.06 -3.03
N GLN A 81 5.51 -5.93 -1.85
CA GLN A 81 6.23 -7.02 -1.22
C GLN A 81 5.33 -8.23 -0.92
N LEU A 82 4.02 -8.03 -0.69
CA LEU A 82 3.06 -9.15 -0.59
C LEU A 82 3.00 -9.95 -1.90
N VAL A 83 2.92 -9.25 -3.02
CA VAL A 83 2.89 -9.84 -4.37
C VAL A 83 4.19 -10.58 -4.66
N ASP A 84 5.34 -9.92 -4.44
CA ASP A 84 6.64 -10.49 -4.73
C ASP A 84 6.93 -11.73 -3.86
N ASN A 85 6.57 -11.68 -2.57
CA ASN A 85 6.71 -12.82 -1.67
C ASN A 85 5.80 -13.97 -2.08
N SER A 86 4.54 -13.69 -2.44
CA SER A 86 3.61 -14.72 -2.90
C SER A 86 4.08 -15.36 -4.20
N ARG A 87 4.50 -14.55 -5.18
CA ARG A 87 5.05 -15.03 -6.45
C ARG A 87 6.28 -15.91 -6.24
N GLN A 88 7.18 -15.51 -5.34
CA GLN A 88 8.40 -16.27 -5.07
C GLN A 88 8.12 -17.61 -4.37
N PHE A 89 7.14 -17.67 -3.47
CA PHE A 89 6.84 -18.88 -2.70
C PHE A 89 5.81 -19.80 -3.39
N ASN A 90 4.72 -19.24 -3.89
CA ASN A 90 3.58 -19.96 -4.46
C ASN A 90 3.66 -20.09 -5.99
N GLY A 91 4.32 -19.15 -6.68
CA GLY A 91 4.42 -19.07 -8.14
C GLY A 91 3.53 -18.00 -8.76
N GLU A 92 3.84 -17.60 -10.01
CA GLU A 92 3.15 -16.51 -10.73
C GLU A 92 1.64 -16.74 -10.88
N TYR A 93 1.26 -17.95 -11.26
CA TYR A 93 -0.11 -18.31 -11.61
C TYR A 93 -0.86 -18.99 -10.44
N ASP A 94 -0.34 -18.92 -9.23
CA ASP A 94 -1.04 -19.42 -8.05
C ASP A 94 -2.19 -18.47 -7.65
N GLN A 95 -3.26 -19.01 -7.07
CA GLN A 95 -4.40 -18.20 -6.64
C GLN A 95 -4.00 -17.19 -5.57
N ILE A 96 -3.13 -17.54 -4.63
CA ILE A 96 -2.67 -16.64 -3.58
C ILE A 96 -1.90 -15.46 -4.19
N THR A 97 -1.13 -15.70 -5.26
CA THR A 97 -0.42 -14.64 -5.99
C THR A 97 -1.39 -13.72 -6.73
N ARG A 98 -2.43 -14.26 -7.36
CA ARG A 98 -3.50 -13.44 -7.96
C ARG A 98 -4.23 -12.60 -6.90
N ASP A 99 -4.54 -13.17 -5.76
CA ASP A 99 -5.17 -12.45 -4.64
C ASP A 99 -4.29 -11.27 -4.17
N ALA A 100 -2.98 -11.47 -4.05
CA ALA A 100 -2.04 -10.39 -3.75
C ALA A 100 -2.04 -9.29 -4.82
N GLN A 101 -2.07 -9.66 -6.11
CA GLN A 101 -2.14 -8.72 -7.23
C GLN A 101 -3.44 -7.89 -7.18
N THR A 102 -4.56 -8.52 -6.84
CA THR A 102 -5.86 -7.84 -6.65
C THR A 102 -5.81 -6.82 -5.52
N ILE A 103 -5.20 -7.16 -4.37
CA ILE A 103 -4.99 -6.21 -3.25
C ILE A 103 -4.13 -5.03 -3.70
N PHE A 104 -3.05 -5.29 -4.44
CA PHE A 104 -2.15 -4.26 -4.94
C PHE A 104 -2.84 -3.32 -5.94
N ALA A 105 -3.63 -3.87 -6.86
CA ALA A 105 -4.44 -3.08 -7.80
C ALA A 105 -5.49 -2.22 -7.07
N ALA A 106 -6.19 -2.79 -6.08
CA ALA A 106 -7.13 -2.05 -5.25
C ALA A 106 -6.43 -0.91 -4.49
N CYS A 107 -5.24 -1.13 -3.94
CA CYS A 107 -4.44 -0.09 -3.29
C CYS A 107 -4.17 1.09 -4.23
N PHE A 108 -3.79 0.80 -5.48
CA PHE A 108 -3.58 1.85 -6.48
C PHE A 108 -4.85 2.63 -6.80
N GLN A 109 -5.98 1.96 -7.00
CA GLN A 109 -7.25 2.63 -7.25
C GLN A 109 -7.62 3.57 -6.11
N LYS A 110 -7.39 3.15 -4.86
CA LYS A 110 -7.61 4.00 -3.68
C LYS A 110 -6.64 5.18 -3.63
N PHE A 111 -5.41 5.01 -4.07
CA PHE A 111 -4.43 6.11 -4.12
C PHE A 111 -4.84 7.14 -5.18
N ALA A 112 -5.19 6.70 -6.38
CA ALA A 112 -5.71 7.56 -7.44
C ALA A 112 -6.98 8.31 -6.99
N ALA A 113 -7.91 7.64 -6.30
CA ALA A 113 -9.11 8.29 -5.77
C ALA A 113 -8.82 9.33 -4.66
N ASN A 114 -7.64 9.29 -4.05
CA ASN A 114 -7.22 10.20 -2.98
C ASN A 114 -6.04 11.10 -3.40
N GLU A 115 -5.74 11.19 -4.71
CA GLU A 115 -4.52 11.80 -5.25
C GLU A 115 -4.26 13.20 -4.71
N ASP A 116 -5.22 14.11 -4.87
CA ASP A 116 -5.12 15.50 -4.41
C ASP A 116 -4.81 15.62 -2.92
N LYS A 117 -5.43 14.75 -2.11
CA LYS A 117 -5.28 14.75 -0.66
C LYS A 117 -3.92 14.20 -0.25
N LEU A 118 -3.47 13.13 -0.91
CA LEU A 118 -2.15 12.54 -0.70
C LEU A 118 -1.06 13.55 -1.10
N MET A 119 -1.12 14.14 -2.30
CA MET A 119 -0.15 15.13 -2.78
C MET A 119 -0.03 16.32 -1.81
N LYS A 120 -1.17 16.85 -1.34
CA LYS A 120 -1.18 17.96 -0.39
C LYS A 120 -0.53 17.59 0.95
N LEU A 121 -0.78 16.39 1.45
CA LEU A 121 -0.21 15.91 2.71
C LEU A 121 1.29 15.66 2.56
N GLU A 122 1.71 14.98 1.49
CA GLU A 122 3.12 14.71 1.16
C GLU A 122 3.92 16.01 1.03
N LYS A 123 3.39 17.02 0.32
CA LYS A 123 4.01 18.36 0.23
C LYS A 123 4.07 19.09 1.57
N THR A 124 3.12 18.85 2.47
CA THR A 124 3.15 19.44 3.81
C THR A 124 4.15 18.74 4.72
N ILE A 125 4.33 17.42 4.57
CA ILE A 125 5.31 16.61 5.30
C ILE A 125 6.73 16.93 4.82
N ASN A 126 6.93 17.00 3.50
CA ASN A 126 8.19 17.36 2.88
C ASN A 126 7.98 18.50 1.86
N PRO A 127 8.18 19.76 2.28
CA PRO A 127 8.02 20.92 1.39
C PRO A 127 8.99 21.01 0.22
N LEU A 128 10.03 20.16 0.19
CA LEU A 128 11.02 20.08 -0.89
C LEU A 128 10.62 19.08 -1.99
N LEU A 129 9.47 18.38 -1.85
CA LEU A 129 8.94 17.56 -2.95
C LEU A 129 8.52 18.47 -4.11
N ASP A 130 9.12 18.25 -5.28
CA ASP A 130 8.83 19.03 -6.48
C ASP A 130 7.50 18.58 -7.12
N ASP A 131 6.70 19.55 -7.59
CA ASP A 131 5.36 19.30 -8.14
C ASP A 131 5.44 18.48 -9.44
N ASP A 132 6.52 18.65 -10.20
CA ASP A 132 6.76 17.94 -11.48
C ASP A 132 7.05 16.44 -11.28
N LEU A 133 7.70 16.07 -10.17
CA LEU A 133 7.95 14.65 -9.85
C LEU A 133 6.66 13.93 -9.44
N LEU A 134 5.77 14.60 -8.72
CA LEU A 134 4.48 14.03 -8.32
C LEU A 134 3.57 13.78 -9.51
N VAL A 135 3.53 14.71 -10.47
CA VAL A 135 2.76 14.55 -11.71
C VAL A 135 3.36 13.44 -12.58
N ALA A 136 4.69 13.36 -12.70
CA ALA A 136 5.35 12.30 -13.46
C ALA A 136 5.11 10.91 -12.85
N ILE A 137 5.15 10.80 -11.52
CA ILE A 137 4.86 9.56 -10.78
C ILE A 137 3.39 9.16 -10.96
N SER A 138 2.46 10.10 -10.86
CA SER A 138 1.03 9.85 -11.09
C SER A 138 0.77 9.36 -12.53
N TYR A 139 1.36 10.02 -13.53
CA TYR A 139 1.25 9.63 -14.93
C TYR A 139 1.87 8.26 -15.23
N LEU A 140 3.00 7.94 -14.60
CA LEU A 140 3.64 6.63 -14.71
C LEU A 140 2.76 5.54 -14.08
N PHE A 141 2.14 5.83 -12.94
CA PHE A 141 1.20 4.91 -12.30
C PHE A 141 -0.06 4.67 -13.13
N GLU A 142 -0.64 5.71 -13.74
CA GLU A 142 -1.77 5.56 -14.68
C GLU A 142 -1.42 4.70 -15.89
N ARG A 143 -0.21 4.85 -16.45
CA ARG A 143 0.28 4.01 -17.55
C ARG A 143 0.43 2.55 -17.14
N ILE A 144 1.05 2.29 -15.98
CA ILE A 144 1.23 0.93 -15.47
C ILE A 144 -0.14 0.28 -15.21
N LEU A 145 -1.12 1.03 -14.72
CA LEU A 145 -2.50 0.56 -14.53
C LEU A 145 -3.16 0.15 -15.84
N SER A 146 -3.03 0.97 -16.89
CA SER A 146 -3.54 0.63 -18.22
C SER A 146 -2.91 -0.66 -18.76
N GLU A 147 -1.59 -0.81 -18.62
CA GLU A 147 -0.88 -2.01 -19.07
C GLU A 147 -1.25 -3.27 -18.25
N HIS A 148 -1.46 -3.15 -16.94
CA HIS A 148 -1.83 -4.30 -16.09
C HIS A 148 -3.31 -4.69 -16.22
N LEU A 149 -4.24 -3.74 -16.32
CA LEU A 149 -5.67 -4.02 -16.51
C LEU A 149 -5.93 -4.74 -17.85
N MET A 150 -5.20 -4.36 -18.91
CA MET A 150 -5.29 -5.00 -20.23
C MET A 150 -4.77 -6.45 -20.27
N ASN A 151 -3.95 -6.85 -19.30
CA ASN A 151 -3.43 -8.21 -19.20
C ASN A 151 -4.34 -9.14 -18.39
N VAL A 152 -5.11 -8.59 -17.45
CA VAL A 152 -6.09 -9.36 -16.66
C VAL A 152 -7.37 -9.64 -17.46
N GLU A 153 -7.80 -8.73 -18.35
CA GLU A 153 -8.99 -8.95 -19.19
C GLU A 153 -8.77 -9.92 -20.37
N ASN A 154 -7.52 -10.24 -20.70
CA ASN A 154 -7.16 -11.11 -21.83
C ASN A 154 -6.70 -12.53 -21.43
N SER A 155 -6.82 -12.90 -20.14
CA SER A 155 -6.34 -14.19 -19.60
C SER A 155 -7.46 -15.06 -19.03
#